data_AF-A0A699WHL8-F1
#
_entry.id   AF-A0A699WHL8-F1
#
_cell.length_a   1.000
_cell.length_b   1.000
_cell.length_c   1.000
_cell.angle_alpha   90.00
_cell.angle_beta   90.00
_cell.angle_gamma   90.00
#
_symmetry.space_group_name_H-M   'P 1'
#
loop_
_entity.id
_entity.type
_entity.pdbx_description
1 polymer ?
#
loop_
_entity_poly.entity_id
_entity_poly.type
_entity_poly.pdbx_seq_one_letter_code
_entity_poly.pdbx_strand_id
1 'polypeptide(L)'
;SLLHILDQKDLNMRQRCWLELLSDYNCDIRYHPGKANVVADALSRKERDVLLRVRALVMTISLALPKQILAAQIEALKLENLKKEDAGGVGYLAMAT
;
A
#
# COMPACT_ATOMS: atom_id res chain seq x y z
N SER A 1 5.21 30.62 -3.11
CA SER A 1 6.62 30.23 -2.96
C SER A 1 7.06 30.44 -1.52
N LEU A 2 8.05 29.68 -1.03
CA LEU A 2 8.61 29.86 0.32
C LEU A 2 9.15 31.28 0.55
N LEU A 3 9.55 31.98 -0.52
CA LEU A 3 9.92 33.40 -0.50
C LEU A 3 8.88 34.28 0.20
N HIS A 4 7.58 34.05 -0.01
CA HIS A 4 6.53 34.89 0.59
C HIS A 4 6.45 34.74 2.12
N ILE A 5 6.92 33.62 2.67
CA ILE A 5 6.93 33.36 4.10
C ILE A 5 7.95 34.26 4.81
N LEU A 6 9.00 34.71 4.11
CA LEU A 6 10.02 35.59 4.68
C LEU A 6 9.49 37.01 4.92
N ASP A 7 8.51 37.45 4.12
CA ASP A 7 7.97 38.81 4.17
C ASP A 7 6.71 38.92 5.06
N GLN A 8 6.19 37.80 5.55
CA GLN A 8 4.97 37.78 6.37
C GLN A 8 5.26 38.11 7.84
N LYS A 9 4.53 39.10 8.38
CA LYS A 9 4.62 39.50 9.80
C LYS A 9 4.14 38.42 10.77
N ASP A 10 3.06 37.72 10.42
CA ASP A 10 2.44 36.72 11.28
C ASP A 10 2.56 35.33 10.67
N LEU A 11 3.49 34.55 11.21
CA LEU A 11 3.73 33.17 10.83
C LEU A 11 3.03 32.20 11.78
N ASN A 12 2.50 31.11 11.24
CA ASN A 12 2.00 30.00 12.05
C ASN A 12 3.17 29.28 12.74
N MET A 13 2.90 28.55 13.82
CA MET A 13 3.93 27.84 14.60
C MET A 13 4.80 26.93 13.74
N ARG A 14 4.21 26.22 12.77
CA ARG A 14 4.95 25.34 11.87
C ARG A 14 5.94 26.13 11.02
N GLN A 15 5.52 27.24 10.43
CA GLN A 15 6.38 28.11 9.61
C GLN A 15 7.55 28.68 10.42
N ARG A 16 7.32 29.06 11.69
CA ARG A 16 8.41 29.50 12.58
C ARG A 16 9.44 28.41 12.83
N CYS A 17 9.00 27.19 13.17
CA CYS A 17 9.92 26.07 13.34
C CYS A 17 10.72 25.76 12.06
N TRP A 18 10.10 25.88 10.88
CA TRP A 18 10.83 25.74 9.61
C TRP A 18 11.87 26.84 9.40
N LEU A 19 11.57 28.10 9.77
CA LEU A 19 12.54 29.20 9.66
C LEU A 19 13.70 29.05 10.64
N GLU A 20 13.43 28.65 11.88
CA GLU A 20 14.48 28.33 12.85
C GLU A 20 15.42 27.26 12.28
N LEU A 21 14.86 26.16 11.78
CA LEU A 21 15.65 25.10 11.16
C LEU A 21 16.48 25.59 9.98
N LEU A 22 15.91 26.45 9.12
CA LEU A 22 16.63 26.99 7.97
C LEU A 22 17.72 27.99 8.38
N SER A 23 17.56 28.69 9.50
CA SER A 23 18.55 29.66 10.00
C SER A 23 19.88 29.02 10.41
N ASP A 24 19.85 27.73 10.77
CA ASP A 24 21.05 26.96 11.08
C ASP A 24 21.90 26.64 9.84
N TYR A 25 21.35 26.84 8.63
CA TYR A 25 22.02 26.57 7.37
C TYR A 25 22.24 27.88 6.60
N ASN A 26 23.41 28.02 5.99
CA ASN A 26 23.65 29.12 5.05
C ASN A 26 22.99 28.80 3.69
N CYS A 27 21.67 28.94 3.61
CA CYS A 27 20.87 28.56 2.44
C CYS A 27 20.18 29.76 1.76
N ASP A 28 20.28 29.83 0.43
CA ASP A 28 19.55 30.78 -0.42
C ASP A 28 18.26 30.14 -0.94
N ILE A 29 17.10 30.72 -0.62
CA ILE A 29 15.81 30.26 -1.15
C ILE A 29 15.56 30.91 -2.51
N ARG A 30 15.66 30.14 -3.59
CA ARG A 30 15.41 30.60 -4.97
C ARG A 30 14.27 29.84 -5.62
N TYR A 31 13.38 30.57 -6.31
CA TYR A 31 12.32 29.93 -7.09
C TYR A 31 12.91 29.28 -8.35
N HIS A 32 12.58 28.00 -8.56
CA HIS A 32 12.95 27.26 -9.74
C HIS A 32 11.68 26.84 -10.49
N PRO A 33 11.55 27.15 -11.79
CA PRO A 33 10.41 26.72 -12.58
C PRO A 33 10.37 25.20 -12.73
N GLY A 34 9.19 24.63 -12.95
CA GLY A 34 8.94 23.18 -12.89
C GLY A 34 9.89 22.30 -13.72
N LYS A 35 10.43 22.80 -14.84
CA LYS A 35 11.43 22.09 -15.66
C LYS A 35 12.76 21.82 -14.93
N ALA A 36 13.14 22.67 -13.96
CA ALA A 36 14.32 22.46 -13.12
C ALA A 36 14.01 21.57 -11.90
N ASN A 37 12.72 21.35 -11.58
CA ASN A 37 12.27 20.60 -10.42
C ASN A 37 12.06 19.10 -10.70
N VAL A 38 12.45 18.61 -11.88
CA VAL A 38 12.15 17.25 -12.35
C VAL A 38 12.68 16.18 -11.39
N VAL A 39 13.90 16.36 -10.85
CA VAL A 39 14.50 15.40 -9.91
C VAL A 39 13.72 15.36 -8.60
N ALA A 40 13.41 16.52 -8.01
CA ALA A 40 12.66 16.58 -6.75
C ALA A 40 11.22 16.08 -6.91
N ASP A 41 10.56 16.38 -8.05
CA ASP A 41 9.22 15.88 -8.37
C ASP A 41 9.23 14.35 -8.53
N ALA A 42 10.21 13.79 -9.25
CA ALA A 42 10.36 12.35 -9.40
C ALA A 42 10.58 11.64 -8.06
N LEU A 43 11.44 12.19 -7.19
CA LEU A 43 11.69 11.63 -5.85
C LEU A 43 10.44 11.70 -4.95
N SER A 44 9.71 12.82 -4.98
CA SER A 44 8.48 13.01 -4.21
C SER A 44 7.36 12.03 -4.61
N ARG A 45 7.30 11.68 -5.89
CA ARG A 45 6.31 10.72 -6.41
C ARG A 45 6.67 9.27 -6.13
N LYS A 46 7.96 8.93 -6.06
CA LYS A 46 8.43 7.55 -5.89
C LYS A 46 7.85 6.86 -4.65
N GLU A 47 7.85 7.52 -3.49
CA GLU A 47 7.30 6.94 -2.26
C GLU A 47 5.77 6.86 -2.28
N ARG A 48 5.11 7.86 -2.87
CA ARG A 48 3.65 7.87 -3.02
C ARG A 48 3.17 6.73 -3.89
N ASP A 49 3.87 6.44 -4.98
CA ASP A 49 3.51 5.36 -5.89
C ASP A 49 3.59 3.98 -5.21
N VAL A 50 4.60 3.76 -4.37
CA VAL A 50 4.70 2.52 -3.57
C VAL A 50 3.52 2.42 -2.60
N LEU A 51 3.21 3.49 -1.87
CA LEU A 51 2.09 3.52 -0.93
C LEU A 51 0.74 3.28 -1.62
N LEU A 52 0.53 3.87 -2.80
CA LEU A 52 -0.69 3.71 -3.59
C LEU A 52 -0.83 2.27 -4.11
N ARG A 53 0.25 1.65 -4.58
CA ARG A 53 0.24 0.23 -5.00
C ARG A 53 -0.09 -0.70 -3.83
N VAL A 54 0.50 -0.47 -2.67
CA VAL A 54 0.19 -1.25 -1.45
C VAL A 54 -1.27 -1.07 -1.06
N ARG A 55 -1.79 0.16 -1.06
CA ARG A 55 -3.22 0.40 -0.78
C ARG A 55 -4.14 -0.30 -1.79
N ALA A 56 -3.82 -0.25 -3.07
CA ALA A 56 -4.61 -0.93 -4.11
C ALA A 56 -4.59 -2.46 -3.94
N LEU A 57 -3.41 -3.04 -3.63
CA LEU A 57 -3.28 -4.46 -3.33
C LEU A 57 -4.10 -4.85 -2.11
N VAL A 58 -4.01 -4.08 -1.01
CA VAL A 58 -4.80 -4.31 0.21
C VAL A 58 -6.30 -4.28 -0.11
N MET A 59 -6.79 -3.29 -0.86
CA MET A 59 -8.20 -3.23 -1.25
C MET A 59 -8.62 -4.46 -2.07
N THR A 60 -7.76 -4.91 -2.99
CA THR A 60 -8.03 -6.10 -3.81
C THR A 60 -8.06 -7.37 -2.97
N ILE A 61 -7.09 -7.53 -2.08
CA ILE A 61 -6.99 -8.65 -1.13
C ILE A 61 -8.20 -8.68 -0.22
N SER A 62 -8.55 -7.55 0.41
CA SER A 62 -9.67 -7.47 1.36
C SER A 62 -11.04 -7.71 0.72
N LEU A 63 -11.23 -7.33 -0.55
CA LEU A 63 -12.54 -7.39 -1.20
C LEU A 63 -12.75 -8.62 -2.09
N ALA A 64 -11.70 -9.08 -2.79
CA ALA A 64 -11.83 -10.11 -3.82
C ALA A 64 -11.41 -11.51 -3.33
N LEU A 65 -10.35 -11.62 -2.53
CA LEU A 65 -9.85 -12.93 -2.08
C LEU A 65 -10.85 -13.70 -1.21
N PRO A 66 -11.56 -13.08 -0.23
CA PRO A 66 -12.55 -13.83 0.56
C PRO A 66 -13.65 -14.46 -0.30
N LYS A 67 -14.09 -13.75 -1.35
CA LYS A 67 -15.09 -14.26 -2.29
C LYS A 67 -14.56 -15.44 -3.10
N GLN A 68 -13.32 -15.37 -3.58
CA GLN A 68 -12.69 -16.46 -4.33
C GLN A 68 -12.45 -17.69 -3.44
N ILE A 69 -11.99 -17.48 -2.20
CA ILE A 69 -11.78 -18.56 -1.22
C ILE A 69 -13.11 -19.27 -0.94
N LEU A 70 -14.18 -18.51 -0.69
CA LEU A 70 -15.50 -19.08 -0.44
C LEU A 70 -16.00 -19.88 -1.66
N ALA A 71 -15.85 -19.34 -2.88
CA ALA A 71 -16.24 -20.04 -4.10
C ALA A 71 -15.47 -21.37 -4.27
N ALA A 72 -14.15 -21.35 -4.05
CA ALA A 72 -13.31 -22.54 -4.14
C ALA A 72 -13.65 -23.58 -3.05
N GLN A 73 -13.95 -23.14 -1.83
CA GLN A 73 -14.40 -24.03 -0.74
C GLN A 73 -15.74 -24.71 -1.08
N ILE A 74 -16.70 -23.95 -1.63
CA ILE A 74 -17.98 -24.49 -2.08
C ILE A 74 -17.78 -25.52 -3.19
N GLU A 75 -16.86 -25.26 -4.12
CA GLU A 75 -16.54 -26.19 -5.21
C GLU A 75 -15.87 -27.47 -4.71
N ALA A 76 -14.94 -27.37 -3.77
CA ALA A 76 -14.30 -28.53 -3.15
C ALA A 76 -15.33 -29.40 -2.39
N LEU A 77 -16.31 -28.78 -1.74
CA LEU A 77 -17.37 -29.48 -0.99
C LEU A 77 -18.44 -30.14 -1.89
N LYS A 78 -18.40 -29.97 -3.22
CA LYS A 78 -19.34 -30.64 -4.13
C LYS A 78 -19.30 -32.17 -3.94
N LEU A 79 -20.47 -32.79 -3.86
CA LEU A 79 -20.67 -34.22 -3.61
C LEU A 79 -19.89 -35.16 -4.55
N GLU A 80 -19.62 -34.70 -5.78
CA GLU A 80 -18.83 -35.41 -6.79
C GLU A 80 -17.35 -35.58 -6.43
N ASN A 81 -16.82 -34.69 -5.57
CA ASN A 81 -15.45 -34.76 -5.05
C ASN A 81 -15.37 -35.63 -3.77
N LEU A 82 -16.38 -35.57 -2.89
CA LEU A 82 -16.46 -36.37 -1.67
C LEU A 82 -16.55 -37.88 -1.92
N LYS A 83 -17.30 -38.31 -2.96
CA LYS A 83 -17.45 -39.74 -3.32
C LYS A 83 -16.15 -40.42 -3.75
N LYS A 84 -15.09 -39.66 -4.08
CA LYS A 84 -13.78 -40.20 -4.48
C LYS A 84 -12.88 -40.51 -3.28
N GLU A 85 -13.16 -39.95 -2.10
CA GLU A 85 -12.39 -40.18 -0.87
C GLU A 85 -12.86 -41.45 -0.12
N ASP A 86 -14.18 -41.71 -0.10
CA ASP A 86 -14.75 -42.91 0.54
C ASP A 86 -14.41 -44.24 -0.17
N ALA A 87 -13.92 -44.19 -1.41
CA ALA A 87 -13.48 -45.38 -2.14
C ALA A 87 -12.10 -45.90 -1.71
N GLY A 88 -11.33 -45.12 -0.92
CA GLY A 88 -9.99 -45.52 -0.45
C GLY A 88 -9.97 -46.19 0.94
N GLY A 89 -11.06 -46.10 1.72
CA GLY A 89 -11.10 -46.55 3.11
C GLY A 89 -11.59 -47.99 3.34
N VAL A 90 -12.24 -48.62 2.36
CA VAL A 90 -12.96 -49.90 2.57
C VAL A 90 -12.04 -51.14 2.46
N GLY A 91 -10.74 -50.97 2.17
CA GLY A 91 -9.80 -52.08 2.02
C GLY A 91 -9.29 -52.71 3.33
N TYR A 92 -9.37 -52.00 4.47
CA TYR A 92 -8.70 -52.45 5.70
C TYR A 92 -9.59 -53.21 6.68
N LEU A 93 -10.92 -53.17 6.53
CA LEU A 93 -11.85 -53.80 7.49
C LEU A 93 -12.26 -55.23 7.09
N ALA A 94 -12.01 -55.67 5.85
CA ALA A 94 -12.46 -56.97 5.35
C ALA A 94 -11.45 -58.13 5.53
N MET A 95 -10.25 -57.87 6.08
CA MET A 95 -9.20 -58.89 6.29
C MET A 95 -9.11 -59.40 7.73
N ALA A 96 -10.06 -59.03 8.60
CA ALA A 96 -9.98 -59.26 10.06
C ALA A 96 -11.17 -60.02 10.68
N THR A 97 -11.97 -60.74 9.90
CA THR A 97 -13.04 -61.63 10.41
C THR A 97 -12.88 -63.04 9.91
#